data_AF-A0AAD7J306-F1
#
_entry.id   AF-A0AAD7J306-F1
#
_cell.length_a   1.000
_cell.length_b   1.000
_cell.length_c   1.000
_cell.angle_alpha   90.00
_cell.angle_beta   90.00
_cell.angle_gamma   90.00
#
_symmetry.space_group_name_H-M   'P 1'
#
loop_
_entity.id
_entity.type
_entity.pdbx_description
1 polymer ?
#
loop_
_entity_poly.entity_id
_entity_poly.type
_entity_poly.pdbx_seq_one_letter_code
_entity_poly.pdbx_strand_id
1 'polypeptide(L)'
;MASALDLRRRIRELASAIKVHKDAIRELERTKSEVEGDLNAILDPIGRLPLEISSDIFLRCLPSNPTCDIHDAPLVFMRVCHSWSNIALSTPSLW
;
A
#
# COMPACT_ATOMS: atom_id res chain seq x y z
N MET A 1 51.34 16.58 2.75
CA MET A 1 50.63 15.43 3.35
C MET A 1 49.50 15.97 4.20
N ALA A 2 48.25 15.57 3.96
CA ALA A 2 47.13 16.01 4.79
C ALA A 2 47.38 15.57 6.24
N SER A 3 47.25 16.49 7.19
CA SER A 3 47.46 16.17 8.61
C SER A 3 46.35 15.23 9.07
N ALA A 4 46.63 14.37 10.06
CA ALA A 4 45.62 13.53 10.71
C ALA A 4 44.43 14.36 11.25
N LEU A 5 44.67 15.64 11.59
CA LEU A 5 43.62 16.58 12.00
C LEU A 5 42.70 16.98 10.84
N ASP A 6 43.23 17.18 9.64
CA ASP A 6 42.45 17.53 8.44
C ASP A 6 41.49 16.41 8.06
N LEU A 7 41.99 15.16 8.09
CA LEU A 7 41.17 13.97 7.82
C LEU A 7 40.07 13.78 8.88
N ARG A 8 40.39 13.99 10.16
CA ARG A 8 39.40 13.93 11.25
C ARG A 8 38.33 15.01 11.11
N ARG A 9 38.70 16.23 10.71
CA ARG A 9 37.73 17.30 10.43
C ARG A 9 36.79 16.89 9.30
N ARG A 10 37.33 16.39 8.20
CA ARG A 10 36.56 16.00 7.02
C ARG A 10 35.62 14.83 7.27
N ILE A 11 36.03 13.85 8.10
CA ILE A 11 35.13 12.77 8.56
C ILE A 11 33.94 13.33 9.33
N ARG A 12 34.17 14.30 10.24
CA ARG A 12 33.07 14.92 11.00
C ARG A 12 32.12 15.70 10.10
N GLU A 13 32.67 16.46 9.14
CA GLU A 13 31.88 17.19 8.15
C GLU A 13 31.00 16.24 7.33
N LEU A 14 31.58 15.16 6.80
CA LEU A 14 30.85 14.14 6.05
C LEU A 14 29.80 13.43 6.91
N ALA A 15 30.11 13.09 8.16
CA ALA A 15 29.15 12.47 9.07
C ALA A 15 27.95 13.39 9.35
N SER A 16 28.20 14.68 9.53
CA SER A 16 27.14 15.70 9.67
C SER A 16 26.30 15.81 8.40
N ALA A 17 26.92 15.86 7.23
CA ALA A 17 26.22 15.93 5.94
C ALA A 17 25.35 14.69 5.69
N ILE A 18 25.88 13.48 5.97
CA ILE A 18 25.13 12.22 5.89
C ILE A 18 23.91 12.26 6.81
N LYS A 19 24.07 12.76 8.04
CA LYS A 19 22.95 12.89 8.97
C LYS A 19 21.86 13.80 8.40
N VAL A 20 22.22 15.00 7.94
CA VAL A 20 21.28 15.95 7.34
C VAL A 20 20.55 15.35 6.14
N HIS A 21 21.26 14.65 5.25
CA HIS A 21 20.63 14.02 4.09
C HIS A 21 19.71 12.87 4.48
N LYS A 22 20.07 12.07 5.48
CA LYS A 22 19.17 11.02 6.00
C LYS A 22 17.91 11.62 6.61
N ASP A 23 18.02 12.74 7.31
CA ASP A 23 16.86 13.44 7.88
C ASP A 23 15.95 13.97 6.77
N ALA A 24 16.52 14.54 5.69
CA ALA A 24 15.77 14.98 4.52
C ALA A 24 15.08 13.82 3.77
N ILE A 25 15.76 12.69 3.60
CA ILE A 25 15.16 11.49 2.97
C ILE A 25 13.96 11.01 3.77
N ARG A 26 14.10 10.91 5.10
CA ARG A 26 12.99 10.48 5.97
C ARG A 26 11.76 11.39 5.84
N GLU A 27 11.98 12.70 5.71
CA GLU A 27 10.89 13.65 5.54
C GLU A 27 10.21 13.54 4.17
N LEU A 28 10.98 13.31 3.10
CA LEU A 28 10.44 13.04 1.78
C LEU A 28 9.66 11.72 1.74
N GLU A 29 10.15 10.68 2.41
CA GLU A 29 9.45 9.39 2.53
C GLU A 29 8.13 9.55 3.28
N ARG A 30 8.09 10.34 4.36
CA ARG A 30 6.85 10.68 5.08
C ARG A 30 5.85 11.36 4.15
N THR A 31 6.29 12.41 3.45
CA THR A 31 5.43 13.17 2.53
C THR A 31 4.92 12.30 1.39
N LYS A 32 5.78 11.44 0.83
CA LYS A 32 5.40 10.48 -0.20
C LYS A 32 4.31 9.53 0.31
N SER A 33 4.50 8.96 1.51
CA SER A 33 3.52 8.05 2.12
C SER A 33 2.15 8.71 2.33
N GLU A 34 2.12 10.00 2.66
CA GLU A 34 0.87 10.76 2.81
C GLU A 34 0.15 10.91 1.48
N VAL A 35 0.87 11.32 0.43
CA VAL A 35 0.30 11.45 -0.91
C VAL A 35 -0.17 10.10 -1.47
N GLU A 36 0.58 9.03 -1.22
CA GLU A 36 0.16 7.66 -1.59
C GLU A 36 -1.12 7.24 -0.86
N GLY A 37 -1.26 7.61 0.42
CA GLY A 37 -2.48 7.39 1.20
C GLY A 37 -3.69 8.11 0.60
N ASP A 38 -3.54 9.39 0.29
CA ASP A 38 -4.60 10.21 -0.33
C ASP A 38 -4.99 9.67 -1.71
N LEU A 39 -4.01 9.32 -2.53
CA LEU A 39 -4.24 8.74 -3.85
C LEU A 39 -4.99 7.42 -3.73
N ASN A 40 -4.59 6.53 -2.82
CA ASN A 40 -5.28 5.27 -2.60
C ASN A 40 -6.72 5.48 -2.12
N ALA A 41 -6.98 6.47 -1.27
CA ALA A 41 -8.34 6.80 -0.85
C ALA A 41 -9.22 7.31 -2.00
N ILE A 42 -8.64 8.00 -2.99
CA ILE A 42 -9.34 8.41 -4.21
C ILE A 42 -9.57 7.21 -5.15
N LEU A 43 -8.56 6.34 -5.29
CA LEU A 43 -8.53 5.21 -6.22
C LEU A 43 -9.18 3.93 -5.69
N ASP A 44 -9.68 3.89 -4.45
CA ASP A 44 -10.46 2.77 -3.92
C ASP A 44 -11.97 3.07 -3.99
N PRO A 45 -12.60 2.98 -5.19
CA PRO A 45 -14.02 3.25 -5.34
C PRO A 45 -14.88 2.26 -4.54
N ILE A 46 -14.43 1.01 -4.36
CA ILE A 46 -15.18 -0.02 -3.61
C ILE A 46 -15.10 0.26 -2.10
N GLY A 47 -13.96 0.71 -1.58
CA GLY A 47 -13.85 1.12 -0.17
C GLY A 47 -14.73 2.31 0.23
N ARG A 48 -15.23 3.08 -0.75
CA ARG A 48 -16.17 4.19 -0.53
C ARG A 48 -17.64 3.79 -0.60
N LEU A 49 -17.94 2.58 -1.07
CA LEU A 49 -19.30 2.08 -1.15
C LEU A 49 -19.72 1.47 0.20
N PRO A 50 -21.01 1.52 0.57
CA PRO A 50 -21.54 0.71 1.65
C PRO A 50 -21.23 -0.77 1.42
N LEU A 51 -21.00 -1.51 2.50
CA LEU A 51 -20.67 -2.94 2.45
C LEU A 51 -21.68 -3.71 1.61
N GLU A 52 -22.96 -3.41 1.75
CA GLU A 52 -24.06 -4.07 1.06
C GLU A 52 -23.97 -3.90 -0.46
N ILE A 53 -23.58 -2.70 -0.93
CA ILE A 53 -23.42 -2.41 -2.35
C ILE A 53 -22.21 -3.16 -2.92
N SER A 54 -21.10 -3.17 -2.19
CA SER A 54 -19.90 -3.91 -2.59
C SER A 54 -20.16 -5.42 -2.65
N SER A 55 -20.88 -5.97 -1.67
CA SER A 55 -21.29 -7.37 -1.66
C SER A 55 -22.23 -7.71 -2.82
N ASP A 56 -23.20 -6.85 -3.15
CA ASP A 56 -24.10 -7.05 -4.32
C ASP A 56 -23.33 -7.02 -5.64
N ILE A 57 -22.35 -6.12 -5.79
CA ILE A 57 -21.45 -6.10 -6.96
C ILE A 57 -20.69 -7.43 -7.07
N PHE A 58 -20.08 -7.89 -5.97
CA PHE A 58 -19.31 -9.14 -5.97
C PHE A 58 -20.18 -10.35 -6.35
N LEU A 59 -21.41 -10.42 -5.84
CA LEU A 59 -22.36 -11.48 -6.17
C LEU A 59 -22.70 -11.51 -7.66
N ARG A 60 -22.87 -10.34 -8.28
CA ARG A 60 -23.14 -10.21 -9.73
C ARG A 60 -21.94 -10.57 -10.61
N CYS A 61 -20.75 -10.60 -10.04
CA CYS A 61 -19.51 -10.96 -10.73
C CYS A 61 -19.17 -12.45 -10.61
N LEU A 62 -19.99 -13.26 -9.93
CA LEU A 62 -19.78 -14.71 -9.86
C LEU A 62 -19.90 -15.34 -11.27
N PRO A 63 -19.01 -16.28 -11.62
CA PRO A 63 -19.10 -16.98 -12.89
C PRO A 63 -20.33 -17.88 -12.94
N SER A 64 -20.90 -18.07 -14.14
CA SER A 64 -22.04 -19.00 -14.32
C SER A 64 -21.68 -20.44 -13.96
N ASN A 65 -20.41 -20.83 -14.13
CA ASN A 65 -19.88 -22.12 -13.74
C ASN A 65 -18.72 -21.90 -12.76
N PRO A 66 -18.95 -22.04 -11.45
CA PRO A 66 -17.91 -21.82 -10.45
C PRO A 66 -16.78 -22.82 -10.59
N THR A 67 -15.56 -22.30 -10.58
CA THR A 67 -14.30 -23.04 -10.59
C THR A 67 -13.54 -22.73 -9.30
N CYS A 68 -12.64 -23.61 -8.88
CA CYS A 68 -11.70 -23.34 -7.79
C CYS A 68 -10.41 -22.71 -8.34
N ASP A 69 -10.53 -21.73 -9.24
CA ASP A 69 -9.39 -20.98 -9.76
C ASP A 69 -9.19 -19.71 -8.93
N ILE A 70 -7.95 -19.47 -8.51
CA ILE A 70 -7.53 -18.27 -7.77
C ILE A 70 -7.67 -16.98 -8.58
N HIS A 71 -7.91 -17.09 -9.89
CA HIS A 71 -8.13 -15.99 -10.82
C HIS A 71 -9.61 -15.73 -11.10
N ASP A 72 -10.51 -16.62 -10.67
CA ASP A 72 -11.96 -16.48 -10.82
C ASP A 72 -12.63 -15.99 -9.53
N ALA A 73 -13.80 -15.38 -9.66
CA ALA A 73 -14.62 -15.02 -8.51
C ALA A 73 -15.21 -16.29 -7.85
N PRO A 74 -15.31 -16.33 -6.51
CA PRO A 74 -15.05 -15.23 -5.56
C PRO A 74 -13.58 -15.07 -5.15
N LEU A 75 -12.70 -16.04 -5.46
CA LEU A 75 -11.33 -16.10 -4.93
C LEU A 75 -10.46 -14.89 -5.34
N VAL A 76 -10.66 -14.38 -6.56
CA VAL A 76 -9.93 -13.21 -7.06
C VAL A 76 -10.17 -11.96 -6.22
N PHE A 77 -11.35 -11.79 -5.61
CA PHE A 77 -11.65 -10.62 -4.77
C PHE A 77 -10.76 -10.53 -3.54
N MET A 78 -10.34 -11.68 -3.00
CA MET A 78 -9.45 -11.73 -1.83
C MET A 78 -8.01 -11.29 -2.13
N ARG A 79 -7.67 -11.09 -3.40
CA ARG A 79 -6.29 -10.80 -3.86
C ARG A 79 -6.08 -9.37 -4.36
N VAL A 80 -7.15 -8.58 -4.46
CA VAL A 80 -7.08 -7.19 -4.94
C VAL A 80 -6.49 -6.28 -3.85
N CYS A 81 -7.12 -6.24 -2.68
CA CYS A 81 -6.63 -5.51 -1.52
C CYS A 81 -7.25 -6.06 -0.23
N HIS A 82 -6.78 -5.58 0.93
CA HIS A 82 -7.33 -5.99 2.23
C HIS A 82 -8.82 -5.69 2.39
N SER A 83 -9.29 -4.55 1.88
CA SER A 83 -10.71 -4.16 1.97
C SER A 83 -11.60 -5.17 1.23
N TRP A 84 -11.27 -5.50 -0.02
CA TRP A 84 -12.03 -6.48 -0.82
C TRP A 84 -12.00 -7.87 -0.20
N SER A 85 -10.86 -8.27 0.34
CA SER A 85 -10.73 -9.56 1.05
C SER A 85 -11.65 -9.63 2.27
N ASN A 86 -11.70 -8.57 3.08
CA ASN A 86 -12.60 -8.49 4.22
C ASN A 86 -14.08 -8.55 3.80
N ILE A 87 -14.45 -7.84 2.74
CA ILE A 87 -15.82 -7.86 2.19
C ILE A 87 -16.18 -9.27 1.72
N ALA A 88 -15.31 -9.91 0.93
CA ALA A 88 -15.56 -11.24 0.38
C ALA A 88 -15.68 -12.32 1.46
N LEU A 89 -14.80 -12.30 2.48
CA LEU A 89 -14.86 -13.21 3.62
C LEU A 89 -16.08 -12.96 4.52
N SER A 90 -16.55 -11.71 4.61
CA SER A 90 -17.71 -11.33 5.41
C SER A 90 -19.05 -11.45 4.66
N THR A 91 -19.04 -11.92 3.41
CA THR A 91 -20.25 -12.10 2.59
C THR A 91 -20.49 -13.60 2.35
N PRO A 92 -21.25 -14.29 3.22
CA PRO A 92 -21.45 -15.75 3.11
C PRO A 92 -22.04 -16.21 1.78
N SER A 93 -22.85 -15.38 1.11
CA SER A 93 -23.50 -15.73 -0.15
C SER A 93 -22.56 -15.82 -1.36
N LEU A 94 -21.27 -15.46 -1.21
CA LEU A 94 -20.25 -15.65 -2.25
C LEU A 94 -19.70 -17.08 -2.30
N TRP A 95 -19.93 -17.87 -1.26
CA TRP A 95 -19.38 -19.21 -1.05
C TRP A 95 -20.48 -20.28 -1.10
#